data_AF-A0A349CVH3-F1
#
_entry.id   AF-A0A349CVH3-F1
#
_cell.length_a   1.000
_cell.length_b   1.000
_cell.length_c   1.000
_cell.angle_alpha   90.00
_cell.angle_beta   90.00
_cell.angle_gamma   90.00
#
_symmetry.space_group_name_H-M   'P 1'
#
loop_
_entity.id
_entity.type
_entity.pdbx_description
1 polymer ?
#
loop_
_entity_poly.entity_id
_entity_poly.type
_entity_poly.pdbx_seq_one_letter_code
_entity_poly.pdbx_strand_id
1 'polypeptide(L)'
;MLSDEVARQIIHGSPEGYDLGCQTRAGCANHHHPTLMTCFAAAIAVRDDWRLAKLPRNEPLPKSARRLRRSSPRSKEGTPS
;
A
#
# COMPACT_ATOMS: atom_id res chain seq x y z
N MET A 1 -14.52 -10.73 -14.01
CA MET A 1 -14.48 -9.29 -14.33
C MET A 1 -15.17 -8.56 -13.19
N LEU A 2 -14.60 -7.46 -12.71
CA LEU A 2 -15.25 -6.57 -11.73
C LEU A 2 -16.48 -5.95 -12.39
N SER A 3 -17.64 -5.93 -11.72
CA SER A 3 -18.79 -5.16 -12.18
C SER A 3 -18.49 -3.66 -12.10
N ASP A 4 -19.00 -2.87 -13.06
CA ASP A 4 -18.77 -1.41 -13.10
C ASP A 4 -19.23 -0.68 -11.83
N GLU A 5 -20.27 -1.20 -11.17
CA GLU A 5 -20.77 -0.67 -9.90
C GLU A 5 -19.75 -0.85 -8.76
N VAL A 6 -19.19 -2.05 -8.63
CA VAL A 6 -18.16 -2.35 -7.63
C VAL A 6 -16.91 -1.53 -7.93
N ALA A 7 -16.51 -1.42 -9.20
CA ALA A 7 -15.35 -0.63 -9.62
C ALA A 7 -15.46 0.85 -9.19
N ARG A 8 -16.67 1.43 -9.20
CA ARG A 8 -16.91 2.81 -8.75
C ARG A 8 -16.82 3.00 -7.23
N GLN A 9 -17.03 1.94 -6.45
CA GLN A 9 -16.95 1.97 -4.99
C GLN A 9 -15.52 1.73 -4.47
N ILE A 10 -14.60 1.29 -5.33
CA ILE A 10 -13.20 1.03 -4.94
C ILE A 10 -12.51 2.33 -4.55
N ILE A 11 -12.12 2.40 -3.27
CA ILE A 11 -11.18 3.41 -2.80
C ILE A 11 -9.78 3.02 -3.27
N HIS A 12 -9.24 3.75 -4.25
CA HIS A 12 -7.94 3.41 -4.80
C HIS A 12 -6.78 3.78 -3.87
N GLY A 13 -5.79 2.88 -3.81
CA GLY A 13 -4.62 3.01 -2.94
C GLY A 13 -4.81 2.46 -1.54
N SER A 14 -5.93 1.77 -1.29
CA SER A 14 -6.21 1.10 -0.02
C SER A 14 -6.05 -0.43 -0.14
N PRO A 15 -5.80 -1.14 0.98
CA PRO A 15 -5.86 -2.60 1.02
C PRO A 15 -7.25 -3.16 0.66
N GLU A 16 -8.33 -2.53 1.10
CA GLU A 16 -9.69 -2.95 0.77
C GLU A 16 -9.95 -2.88 -0.74
N GLY A 17 -9.47 -1.83 -1.42
CA GLY A 17 -9.59 -1.72 -2.86
C GLY A 17 -8.92 -2.86 -3.62
N TYR A 18 -7.88 -3.48 -3.05
CA TYR A 18 -7.26 -4.69 -3.59
C TYR A 18 -8.15 -5.91 -3.38
N ASP A 19 -8.73 -6.05 -2.18
CA ASP A 19 -9.64 -7.16 -1.83
C ASP A 19 -10.91 -7.14 -2.70
N LEU A 20 -11.39 -5.94 -3.04
CA LEU A 20 -12.52 -5.74 -3.96
C LEU A 20 -12.18 -6.06 -5.42
N GLY A 21 -10.90 -6.17 -5.79
CA GLY A 21 -10.46 -6.66 -7.10
C GLY A 21 -9.53 -5.74 -7.90
N CYS A 22 -9.15 -4.55 -7.39
CA CYS A 22 -8.15 -3.69 -8.04
C CYS A 22 -6.72 -4.24 -7.84
N GLN A 23 -6.44 -5.41 -8.41
CA GLN A 23 -5.25 -6.20 -8.11
C GLN A 23 -4.06 -5.91 -9.05
N THR A 24 -4.25 -5.16 -10.13
CA THR A 24 -3.16 -4.83 -11.06
C THR A 24 -2.57 -3.46 -10.78
N ARG A 25 -1.25 -3.31 -10.96
CA ARG A 25 -0.60 -2.00 -10.80
C ARG A 25 -0.95 -1.05 -11.95
N ALA A 26 -0.95 -1.54 -13.18
CA ALA A 26 -1.18 -0.74 -14.39
C ALA A 26 -2.65 -0.32 -14.57
N GLY A 27 -3.60 -1.14 -14.09
CA GLY A 27 -5.04 -0.85 -14.18
C GLY A 27 -5.60 -0.08 -12.99
N CYS A 28 -4.78 0.26 -12.00
CA CYS A 28 -5.23 1.05 -10.85
C CYS A 28 -5.24 2.54 -11.21
N ALA A 29 -6.28 3.28 -10.81
CA ALA A 29 -6.33 4.74 -10.99
C ALA A 29 -5.10 5.47 -10.39
N ASN A 30 -4.47 4.87 -9.37
CA ASN A 30 -3.28 5.41 -8.74
C ASN A 30 -1.95 4.99 -9.40
N HIS A 31 -1.95 4.36 -10.58
CA HIS A 31 -0.72 3.85 -11.23
C HIS A 31 0.39 4.90 -11.33
N HIS A 32 0.02 6.14 -11.65
CA HIS A 32 0.92 7.29 -11.76
C HIS A 32 0.65 8.38 -10.73
N HIS A 33 -0.18 8.13 -9.71
CA HIS A 33 -0.48 9.12 -8.70
C HIS A 33 0.81 9.55 -7.98
N PRO A 34 1.09 10.85 -7.77
CA PRO A 34 2.37 11.30 -7.24
C PRO A 34 2.60 10.83 -5.79
N THR A 35 1.57 10.90 -4.95
CA THR A 35 1.68 10.70 -3.50
C THR A 35 1.07 9.41 -2.95
N LEU A 36 0.02 8.86 -3.58
CA LEU A 36 -0.69 7.66 -3.12
C LEU A 36 -0.18 6.38 -3.76
N MET A 37 -0.33 5.27 -3.05
CA MET A 37 -0.02 3.93 -3.58
C MET A 37 -1.12 3.44 -4.52
N THR A 38 -0.81 2.42 -5.32
CA THR A 38 -1.84 1.57 -5.95
C THR A 38 -2.41 0.61 -4.91
N CYS A 39 -3.63 0.08 -5.13
CA CYS A 39 -4.22 -0.89 -4.20
C CYS A 39 -3.32 -2.12 -4.05
N PHE A 40 -2.75 -2.62 -5.15
CA PHE A 40 -1.71 -3.67 -5.11
C PHE A 40 -0.54 -3.30 -4.18
N ALA A 41 0.03 -2.10 -4.32
CA ALA A 41 1.15 -1.69 -3.48
C ALA A 41 0.76 -1.52 -2.01
N ALA A 42 -0.46 -1.03 -1.73
CA ALA A 42 -1.01 -0.91 -0.39
C ALA A 42 -1.21 -2.28 0.27
N ALA A 43 -1.78 -3.25 -0.44
CA ALA A 43 -1.98 -4.62 0.04
C ALA A 43 -0.66 -5.31 0.39
N ILE A 44 0.39 -5.12 -0.42
CA ILE A 44 1.73 -5.62 -0.09
C ILE A 44 2.31 -4.88 1.13
N ALA A 45 2.18 -3.55 1.19
CA ALA A 45 2.71 -2.76 2.29
C ALA A 45 2.12 -3.16 3.66
N VAL A 46 0.82 -3.45 3.75
CA VAL A 46 0.20 -3.88 5.03
C VAL A 46 0.53 -5.32 5.40
N ARG A 47 0.88 -6.19 4.45
CA ARG A 47 1.37 -7.55 4.74
C ARG A 47 2.78 -7.52 5.31
N ASP A 48 3.60 -6.61 4.78
CA ASP A 48 5.01 -6.50 5.16
C ASP A 48 5.22 -5.65 6.43
N ASP A 49 4.30 -4.73 6.75
CA ASP A 49 4.42 -3.78 7.86
C ASP A 49 3.25 -3.83 8.85
N TRP A 50 3.53 -4.35 10.05
CA TRP A 50 2.54 -4.47 11.12
C TRP A 50 1.94 -3.13 11.55
N ARG A 51 2.66 -2.00 11.42
CA ARG A 51 2.11 -0.68 11.76
C ARG A 51 1.04 -0.27 10.75
N LEU A 52 1.30 -0.51 9.46
CA LEU A 52 0.33 -0.25 8.39
C LEU A 52 -0.84 -1.23 8.45
N ALA A 53 -0.61 -2.47 8.90
CA ALA A 53 -1.67 -3.46 9.11
C ALA A 53 -2.72 -3.05 10.14
N LYS A 54 -2.38 -2.13 11.07
CA LYS A 54 -3.29 -1.59 12.08
C LYS A 54 -4.13 -0.41 11.59
N LEU A 55 -3.81 0.16 10.42
CA LEU A 55 -4.55 1.28 9.86
C LEU A 55 -5.88 0.80 9.24
N PRO A 56 -6.88 1.68 9.11
CA PRO A 56 -8.12 1.36 8.41
C PRO A 56 -7.85 0.88 6.98
N ARG A 57 -8.45 -0.26 6.61
CA ARG A 57 -8.22 -0.88 5.28
C ARG A 57 -8.89 -0.11 4.14
N ASN A 58 -9.86 0.72 4.46
CA ASN A 58 -10.65 1.55 3.54
C ASN A 58 -10.00 2.93 3.29
N GLU A 59 -8.77 3.16 3.74
CA GLU A 59 -8.07 4.43 3.55
C GLU A 59 -6.91 4.32 2.55
N PRO A 60 -6.71 5.32 1.65
CA PRO A 60 -5.55 5.35 0.77
C PRO A 60 -4.24 5.51 1.53
N LEU A 61 -3.26 4.64 1.24
CA LEU A 61 -1.93 4.73 1.85
C LEU A 61 -0.99 5.61 1.03
N PRO A 62 -0.22 6.52 1.67
CA PRO A 62 0.76 7.36 0.98
C PRO A 62 2.05 6.59 0.69
N LYS A 63 2.70 6.87 -0.45
CA LYS A 63 4.00 6.28 -0.83
C LYS A 63 5.10 6.52 0.20
N SER A 64 5.02 7.60 0.97
CA SER A 64 5.95 7.88 2.08
C SER A 64 5.92 6.80 3.16
N ALA A 65 4.75 6.22 3.45
CA ALA A 65 4.61 5.14 4.42
C ALA A 65 5.47 3.92 4.07
N ARG A 66 5.63 3.62 2.77
CA ARG A 66 6.52 2.54 2.29
C ARG A 66 8.01 2.93 2.36
N ARG A 67 8.33 4.21 2.16
CA ARG A 67 9.73 4.70 2.15
C ARG A 67 10.37 4.70 3.53
N LEU A 68 9.59 4.87 4.61
CA LEU A 68 10.09 4.82 6.00
C LEU A 68 10.79 3.48 6.33
N ARG A 69 10.49 2.39 5.63
CA ARG A 69 11.23 1.11 5.75
C ARG A 69 12.60 1.12 5.11
N ARG A 70 12.74 1.73 3.93
CA ARG A 70 14.02 1.69 3.19
C ARG A 70 15.10 2.54 3.87
N SER A 71 14.66 3.48 4.71
CA SER A 71 15.50 4.41 5.46
C SER A 71 15.77 3.98 6.90
N SER A 72 15.38 2.78 7.33
CA SER A 72 15.89 2.23 8.59
C SER A 72 17.24 1.57 8.27
N PRO A 73 18.39 2.22 8.49
CA PRO A 73 19.63 1.49 8.50
C PRO A 73 19.48 0.46 9.60
N ARG A 74 19.54 -0.81 9.22
CA ARG A 74 19.85 -1.90 10.14
C ARG A 74 21.07 -1.42 10.92
N SER A 75 20.87 -1.00 12.17
CA SER A 75 21.94 -0.60 13.07
C SER A 75 22.94 -1.76 13.04
N LYS A 76 24.09 -1.52 12.43
CA LYS A 76 25.24 -2.39 12.63
C LYS A 76 25.65 -2.13 14.08
N GLU A 77 25.14 -2.93 15.01
CA GLU A 77 25.73 -3.05 16.33
C GLU A 77 27.16 -3.55 16.13
N GLY A 78 28.10 -2.60 16.04
CA GLY A 78 29.50 -2.85 16.25
C GLY A 78 29.70 -3.08 17.74
N THR A 79 29.92 -4.33 18.12
CA THR A 79 30.36 -4.72 19.45
C THR A 79 31.65 -3.97 19.81
N PRO A 80 31.76 -3.32 20.98
CA PRO A 80 33.02 -2.71 21.40
C PRO A 80 34.01 -3.82 21.81
N SER A 81 35.29 -3.62 21.49
CA SER A 81 36.44 -4.35 22.07
C SER A 81 37.50 -3.35 22.45
#